data_AF-A0A7S3FJS6-F1
#
_entry.id   AF-A0A7S3FJS6-F1
#
_cell.length_a   1.000
_cell.length_b   1.000
_cell.length_c   1.000
_cell.angle_alpha   90.00
_cell.angle_beta   90.00
_cell.angle_gamma   90.00
#
_symmetry.space_group_name_H-M   'P 1'
#
loop_
_entity.id
_entity.type
_entity.pdbx_description
1 polymer ?
#
loop_
_entity_poly.entity_id
_entity_poly.type
_entity_poly.pdbx_seq_one_letter_code
_entity_poly.pdbx_strand_id
1 'polypeptide(L)'
;TIDYVAGTILPECNKALCTLDTDGVEGKMLEQAVVRGNYIFDYTIATSGQPTRHLRTVFSIQTEEGRGKALITLTAQCLQSKHTAAQETLKAVCDSFKFV
;
A
#
# COMPACT_ATOMS: atom_id res chain seq x y z
N THR A 1 0.24 0.39 -20.33
CA THR A 1 1.52 0.73 -19.66
C THR A 1 1.44 0.35 -18.19
N ILE A 2 2.58 0.24 -17.51
CA ILE A 2 2.66 -0.01 -16.05
C ILE A 2 1.72 0.91 -15.23
N ASP A 3 1.50 2.13 -15.73
CA ASP A 3 0.57 3.12 -15.16
C ASP A 3 -0.89 2.67 -15.12
N TYR A 4 -1.33 1.80 -16.04
CA TYR A 4 -2.72 1.32 -16.07
C TYR A 4 -2.99 0.26 -15.00
N VAL A 5 -1.99 -0.59 -14.73
CA VAL A 5 -2.06 -1.59 -13.65
C VAL A 5 -1.98 -0.90 -12.30
N ALA A 6 -1.12 0.11 -12.16
CA ALA A 6 -1.11 0.97 -11.00
C ALA A 6 -2.47 1.67 -10.82
N GLY A 7 -3.08 2.24 -11.87
CA GLY A 7 -4.37 2.92 -11.75
C GLY A 7 -5.58 2.04 -11.38
N THR A 8 -5.49 0.71 -11.55
CA THR A 8 -6.62 -0.23 -11.35
C THR A 8 -6.55 -1.05 -10.07
N ILE A 9 -5.35 -1.21 -9.50
CA ILE A 9 -5.18 -1.86 -8.18
C ILE A 9 -5.42 -0.86 -7.04
N LEU A 10 -5.31 0.43 -7.33
CA LEU A 10 -5.48 1.48 -6.34
C LEU A 10 -6.95 1.74 -6.07
N PRO A 11 -7.35 1.96 -4.81
CA PRO A 11 -8.58 2.68 -4.55
C PRO A 11 -8.58 3.97 -5.39
N GLU A 12 -9.70 4.34 -6.05
CA GLU A 12 -9.85 5.43 -7.03
C GLU A 12 -9.63 6.84 -6.45
N CYS A 13 -8.49 7.00 -5.82
CA CYS A 13 -7.98 8.19 -5.23
C CYS A 13 -7.14 8.80 -6.32
N ASN A 14 -7.75 9.65 -7.14
CA ASN A 14 -7.17 10.34 -8.30
C ASN A 14 -5.86 11.08 -7.98
N LYS A 15 -4.78 10.33 -7.71
CA LYS A 15 -3.45 10.77 -7.28
C LYS A 15 -3.43 11.65 -6.02
N ALA A 16 -4.42 11.50 -5.13
CA ALA A 16 -4.57 12.31 -3.92
C ALA A 16 -4.83 11.43 -2.69
N LEU A 17 -4.53 11.96 -1.50
CA LEU A 17 -4.98 11.38 -0.23
C LEU A 17 -6.51 11.39 -0.20
N CYS A 18 -7.10 10.27 0.17
CA CYS A 18 -8.52 10.00 0.01
C CYS A 18 -9.04 9.13 1.16
N THR A 19 -10.36 9.11 1.31
CA THR A 19 -11.08 8.13 2.12
C THR A 19 -12.05 7.37 1.23
N LEU A 20 -12.02 6.05 1.27
CA LEU A 20 -13.06 5.18 0.73
C LEU A 20 -13.87 4.62 1.89
N ASP A 21 -15.19 4.69 1.79
CA ASP A 21 -16.11 4.08 2.74
C ASP A 21 -17.10 3.22 1.96
N THR A 22 -16.96 1.90 2.11
CA THR A 22 -17.79 0.90 1.44
C THR A 22 -18.00 -0.29 2.38
N ASP A 23 -19.22 -0.81 2.45
CA ASP A 23 -19.56 -2.03 3.21
C ASP A 23 -19.11 -2.02 4.70
N GLY A 24 -19.11 -0.83 5.33
CA GLY A 24 -18.72 -0.67 6.74
C GLY A 24 -17.21 -0.75 6.98
N VAL A 25 -16.42 -0.57 5.92
CA VAL A 25 -14.96 -0.47 5.95
C VAL A 25 -14.54 0.90 5.43
N GLU A 26 -13.91 1.69 6.30
CA GLU A 26 -13.30 2.97 5.95
C GLU A 26 -11.80 2.78 5.71
N GLY A 27 -11.34 3.01 4.49
CA GLY A 27 -9.93 3.06 4.11
C GLY A 27 -9.47 4.50 3.90
N LYS A 28 -8.40 4.94 4.57
CA LYS A 28 -7.83 6.29 4.39
C LYS A 28 -6.39 6.22 3.91
N MET A 29 -6.13 6.77 2.73
CA MET A 29 -4.77 6.92 2.19
C MET A 29 -4.05 8.07 2.91
N LEU A 30 -2.83 7.80 3.37
CA LEU A 30 -2.01 8.74 4.15
C LEU A 30 -0.75 9.18 3.40
N GLU A 31 -0.12 8.26 2.67
CA GLU A 31 1.07 8.54 1.87
C GLU A 31 1.02 7.71 0.59
N GLN A 32 1.51 8.30 -0.51
CA GLN A 32 1.76 7.62 -1.76
C GLN A 32 3.12 8.06 -2.31
N ALA A 33 3.98 7.08 -2.63
CA ALA A 33 5.30 7.33 -3.19
C ALA A 33 5.65 6.29 -4.27
N VAL A 34 6.57 6.66 -5.17
CA VAL A 34 7.21 5.73 -6.09
C VAL A 34 8.71 5.69 -5.77
N VAL A 35 9.22 4.53 -5.40
CA VAL A 35 10.63 4.34 -5.01
C VAL A 35 11.19 3.17 -5.80
N ARG A 36 12.19 3.46 -6.65
CA ARG A 36 12.88 2.46 -7.50
C ARG A 36 11.92 1.62 -8.35
N GLY A 37 10.90 2.27 -8.92
CA GLY A 37 9.89 1.60 -9.75
C GLY A 37 8.82 0.81 -8.98
N ASN A 38 8.89 0.78 -7.64
CA ASN A 38 7.85 0.22 -6.79
C ASN A 38 6.92 1.33 -6.29
N TYR A 39 5.64 1.03 -6.19
CA TYR A 39 4.66 1.92 -5.59
C TYR A 39 4.53 1.60 -4.10
N ILE A 40 4.60 2.61 -3.25
CA ILE A 40 4.51 2.48 -1.80
C ILE A 40 3.31 3.28 -1.33
N PHE A 41 2.44 2.65 -0.54
CA PHE A 41 1.30 3.33 0.10
C PHE A 41 1.30 3.10 1.60
N ASP A 42 1.03 4.17 2.34
CA ASP A 42 0.64 4.11 3.73
C ASP A 42 -0.82 4.48 3.85
N TYR A 43 -1.60 3.68 4.56
CA TYR A 43 -3.03 3.88 4.72
C TYR A 43 -3.55 3.24 6.00
N THR A 44 -4.70 3.71 6.47
CA THR A 44 -5.43 3.06 7.56
C THR A 44 -6.67 2.36 7.05
N ILE A 45 -7.05 1.28 7.72
CA ILE A 45 -8.36 0.64 7.55
C ILE A 45 -9.05 0.59 8.90
N ALA A 46 -10.29 1.08 8.95
CA ALA A 46 -11.21 0.94 10.06
C ALA A 46 -12.41 0.10 9.62
N THR A 47 -12.83 -0.82 10.48
CA THR A 47 -14.04 -1.62 10.27
C THR A 47 -14.87 -1.53 11.53
N SER A 48 -16.19 -1.43 11.39
CA SER A 48 -17.08 -1.33 12.55
C SER A 48 -16.83 -2.44 13.58
N GLY A 49 -16.64 -2.07 14.84
CA GLY A 49 -16.38 -3.01 15.94
C GLY A 49 -14.95 -3.59 15.99
N GLN A 50 -14.04 -3.17 15.11
CA GLN A 50 -12.65 -3.62 15.10
C GLN A 50 -11.67 -2.45 15.29
N PRO A 51 -10.52 -2.68 15.95
CA PRO A 51 -9.49 -1.66 16.05
C PRO A 51 -8.95 -1.23 14.68
N THR A 52 -8.77 0.07 14.47
CA THR A 52 -8.14 0.62 13.26
C THR A 52 -6.73 0.05 13.09
N ARG A 53 -6.39 -0.31 11.85
CA ARG A 53 -5.08 -0.81 11.45
C ARG A 53 -4.36 0.23 10.60
N HIS A 54 -3.04 0.26 10.74
CA HIS A 54 -2.14 1.00 9.86
C HIS A 54 -1.40 0.00 8.98
N LEU A 55 -1.33 0.29 7.69
CA LEU A 55 -0.72 -0.58 6.70
C LEU A 55 0.26 0.22 5.85
N ARG A 56 1.45 -0.34 5.64
CA ARG A 56 2.39 0.11 4.61
C ARG A 56 2.51 -1.01 3.58
N THR A 57 2.24 -0.72 2.32
CA THR A 57 2.26 -1.72 1.25
C THR A 57 3.17 -1.30 0.12
N VAL A 58 4.01 -2.24 -0.33
CA VAL A 58 4.78 -2.15 -1.56
C VAL A 58 4.03 -2.91 -2.65
N PHE A 59 3.86 -2.28 -3.80
CA PHE A 59 3.40 -2.89 -5.05
C PHE A 59 4.53 -2.82 -6.08
N SER A 60 4.87 -3.97 -6.66
CA SER A 60 5.89 -4.10 -7.68
C SER A 60 5.37 -4.94 -8.83
N ILE A 61 5.72 -4.58 -10.07
CA ILE A 61 5.33 -5.33 -11.26
C ILE A 61 6.57 -6.01 -11.80
N GLN A 62 6.59 -7.35 -11.72
CA GLN A 62 7.58 -8.15 -12.40
C GLN A 62 7.28 -8.16 -13.89
N THR A 63 8.30 -7.93 -14.71
CA THR A 63 8.21 -8.04 -16.16
C THR A 63 9.15 -9.10 -16.69
N GLU A 64 8.76 -9.75 -17.78
CA GLU A 64 9.55 -10.69 -18.57
C GLU A 64 9.45 -10.25 -20.03
N GLU A 65 10.59 -9.94 -20.65
CA GLU A 65 10.65 -9.38 -22.02
C GLU A 65 9.74 -8.15 -22.22
N GLY A 66 9.64 -7.29 -21.19
CA GLY A 66 8.79 -6.09 -21.21
C GLY A 66 7.28 -6.35 -21.05
N ARG A 67 6.87 -7.60 -20.88
CA ARG A 67 5.48 -7.99 -20.59
C ARG A 67 5.30 -8.19 -19.08
N GLY A 68 4.19 -7.73 -18.53
CA GLY A 68 3.88 -7.98 -17.12
C GLY A 68 3.71 -9.48 -16.87
N LYS A 69 4.46 -10.02 -15.91
CA LYS A 69 4.44 -11.44 -15.51
C LYS A 69 3.71 -11.64 -14.19
N ALA A 70 4.02 -10.82 -13.20
CA ALA A 70 3.41 -10.91 -11.87
C ALA A 70 3.27 -9.54 -11.22
N LEU A 71 2.22 -9.38 -10.43
CA LEU A 71 2.09 -8.33 -9.43
C LEU A 71 2.57 -8.89 -8.09
N ILE A 72 3.52 -8.21 -7.47
CA ILE A 72 4.04 -8.55 -6.16
C ILE A 72 3.54 -7.49 -5.18
N THR A 73 2.95 -7.95 -4.08
CA THR A 73 2.46 -7.10 -3.00
C THR A 73 3.06 -7.54 -1.68
N LEU A 74 3.68 -6.61 -0.96
CA LEU A 74 4.18 -6.83 0.40
C LEU A 74 3.53 -5.82 1.32
N THR A 75 2.74 -6.28 2.28
CA THR A 75 2.07 -5.43 3.27
C THR A 75 2.61 -5.69 4.66
N ALA A 76 3.17 -4.65 5.29
CA ALA A 76 3.44 -4.62 6.71
C ALA A 76 2.29 -3.88 7.41
N GLN A 77 1.80 -4.41 8.54
CA GLN A 77 0.66 -3.82 9.25
C GLN A 77 0.80 -3.86 10.77
N CYS A 78 0.15 -2.92 11.44
CA CYS A 78 0.02 -2.90 12.90
C CYS A 78 -1.33 -2.29 13.32
N LEU A 79 -1.65 -2.37 14.61
CA LEU A 79 -2.73 -1.56 15.18
C LEU A 79 -2.36 -0.08 15.12
N GLN A 80 -3.30 0.80 14.81
CA GLN A 80 -3.06 2.24 14.76
C GLN A 80 -2.50 2.79 16.09
N SER A 81 -2.95 2.25 17.22
CA SER A 81 -2.45 2.60 18.56
C SER A 81 -0.98 2.23 18.81
N LYS A 82 -0.40 1.37 17.97
CA LYS A 82 1.00 0.93 18.03
C LYS A 82 1.85 1.52 16.90
N HIS A 83 1.25 2.29 15.98
CA HIS A 83 1.93 2.79 14.80
C HIS A 83 3.18 3.60 15.15
N THR A 84 3.11 4.54 16.10
CA THR A 84 4.26 5.35 16.50
C THR A 84 5.48 4.52 16.92
N ALA A 85 5.27 3.38 17.59
CA ALA A 85 6.35 2.50 18.02
C ALA A 85 6.84 1.56 16.89
N ALA A 86 5.98 1.26 15.92
CA ALA A 86 6.25 0.28 14.87
C ALA A 86 6.65 0.90 13.52
N GLN A 87 6.47 2.21 13.33
CA GLN A 87 6.59 2.89 12.03
C GLN A 87 7.94 2.62 11.36
N GLU A 88 9.05 2.72 12.10
CA GLU A 88 10.38 2.45 11.57
C GLU A 88 10.54 0.98 11.15
N THR A 89 9.98 0.04 11.92
CA THR A 89 9.98 -1.38 11.57
C THR A 89 9.15 -1.66 10.32
N LEU A 90 7.94 -1.11 10.23
CA LEU A 90 7.08 -1.27 9.05
C LEU A 90 7.76 -0.72 7.79
N LYS A 91 8.41 0.45 7.92
CA LYS A 91 9.20 1.05 6.86
C LYS A 91 10.38 0.16 6.46
N ALA A 92 11.15 -0.33 7.44
CA ALA A 92 12.30 -1.20 7.18
C ALA A 92 11.90 -2.51 6.48
N VAL A 93 10.77 -3.13 6.86
CA VAL A 93 10.25 -4.33 6.17
C VAL A 93 9.96 -4.02 4.70
N CYS A 94 9.28 -2.92 4.42
CA CYS A 94 8.95 -2.52 3.05
C CYS A 94 10.21 -2.14 2.24
N ASP A 95 11.13 -1.39 2.83
CA ASP A 95 12.39 -0.96 2.19
C ASP A 95 13.35 -2.15 1.97
N SER A 96 13.20 -3.24 2.73
CA SER A 96 13.98 -4.46 2.55
C SER A 96 13.59 -5.25 1.30
N PHE A 97 12.42 -4.94 0.71
CA PHE A 97 11.96 -5.58 -0.52
C PHE A 97 12.93 -5.31 -1.66
N LYS A 98 13.47 -6.40 -2.21
CA LYS A 98 14.31 -6.38 -3.41
C LYS A 98 13.70 -7.34 -4.41
N PHE A 99 13.42 -6.80 -5.58
CA PHE A 99 13.16 -7.60 -6.76
C PHE A 99 14.51 -7.94 -7.40
N VAL A 100 14.76 -9.22 -7.66
CA VAL A 100 16.00 -9.75 -8.27
C VAL A 100 15.73 -10.13 -9.71
#